data_AF-A0A8B7VRS1-F1
#
_entry.id   AF-A0A8B7VRS1-F1
#
_cell.length_a   1.000
_cell.length_b   1.000
_cell.length_c   1.000
_cell.angle_alpha   90.00
_cell.angle_beta   90.00
_cell.angle_gamma   90.00
#
_symmetry.space_group_name_H-M   'P 1'
#
loop_
_entity.id
_entity.type
_entity.pdbx_description
1 polymer ?
#
loop_
_entity_poly.entity_id
_entity_poly.type
_entity_poly.pdbx_seq_one_letter_code
_entity_poly.pdbx_strand_id
1 'polypeptide(L)'
;MVRYLRSVGIPQDRVILITPPPLCESAWEEECLIQGCKLNRLNSVVGEYANACVQVAQDCGTDVLDLWNLMQKDSQDFSSYLSDGLHLSPKGNEFLFSHLWPLIEKKVSFLPLLLPYWKDVAEAKPELSLLGDGDH
;
A
#
# COMPACT_ATOMS: atom_id res chain seq x y z
N MET A 1 3.99 -5.24 -14.76
CA MET A 1 4.19 -3.96 -14.05
C MET A 1 5.62 -3.77 -13.54
N VAL A 2 6.14 -4.59 -12.60
CA VAL A 2 7.48 -4.38 -12.00
C VAL A 2 8.61 -4.26 -13.03
N ARG A 3 8.67 -5.17 -14.02
CA ARG A 3 9.65 -5.08 -15.11
C ARG A 3 9.55 -3.79 -15.93
N TYR A 4 8.32 -3.29 -16.13
CA TYR A 4 8.08 -2.03 -16.83
C TYR A 4 8.56 -0.84 -16.00
N LEU A 5 8.22 -0.79 -14.71
CA LEU A 5 8.72 0.25 -13.78
C LEU A 5 10.26 0.31 -13.82
N ARG A 6 10.92 -0.85 -13.79
CA ARG A 6 12.38 -0.94 -13.95
C ARG A 6 12.85 -0.40 -15.30
N SER A 7 12.14 -0.69 -16.39
CA SER A 7 12.51 -0.20 -17.73
C SER A 7 12.40 1.32 -17.88
N VAL A 8 11.60 1.99 -17.04
CA VAL A 8 11.45 3.46 -17.01
C VAL A 8 12.24 4.12 -15.87
N GLY A 9 13.21 3.40 -15.27
CA GLY A 9 14.13 3.96 -14.29
C GLY A 9 13.66 3.93 -12.84
N ILE A 10 12.58 3.20 -12.52
CA ILE A 10 12.15 2.96 -11.13
C ILE A 10 12.79 1.65 -10.65
N PRO A 11 13.83 1.70 -9.81
CA PRO A 11 14.51 0.50 -9.32
C PRO A 11 13.62 -0.31 -8.37
N GLN A 12 13.90 -1.61 -8.27
CA GLN A 12 13.07 -2.57 -7.53
C GLN A 12 12.98 -2.26 -6.03
N ASP A 13 14.02 -1.66 -5.45
CA ASP A 13 14.06 -1.20 -4.06
C ASP A 13 13.15 0.00 -3.78
N ARG A 14 12.58 0.64 -4.81
CA ARG A 14 11.53 1.67 -4.68
C ARG A 14 10.12 1.14 -4.92
N VAL A 15 9.98 -0.15 -5.20
CA VAL A 15 8.68 -0.79 -5.38
C VAL A 15 8.28 -1.50 -4.09
N ILE A 16 6.99 -1.49 -3.79
CA ILE A 16 6.33 -2.32 -2.78
C ILE A 16 5.10 -2.90 -3.47
N LEU A 17 4.94 -4.22 -3.41
CA LEU A 17 3.70 -4.87 -3.80
C LEU A 17 2.80 -5.03 -2.57
N ILE A 18 1.50 -4.88 -2.76
CA ILE A 18 0.51 -5.13 -1.71
C ILE A 18 -0.42 -6.20 -2.26
N THR A 19 -0.58 -7.30 -1.54
CA THR A 19 -1.57 -8.32 -1.94
C THR A 19 -2.98 -7.76 -1.79
N PRO A 20 -3.99 -8.26 -2.53
CA PRO A 20 -5.37 -7.92 -2.21
C PRO A 20 -5.69 -8.27 -0.73
N PRO A 21 -6.53 -7.50 -0.03
CA PRO A 21 -7.03 -7.87 1.30
C PRO A 21 -7.96 -9.09 1.21
N PRO A 22 -8.26 -9.77 2.34
CA PRO A 22 -9.28 -10.83 2.34
C PRO A 22 -10.66 -10.27 1.99
N LEU A 23 -11.51 -11.13 1.42
CA LEU A 23 -12.88 -10.81 1.03
C LEU A 23 -13.86 -11.48 2.00
N CYS A 24 -14.82 -10.70 2.52
CA CYS A 24 -15.91 -11.25 3.34
C CYS A 24 -17.08 -11.62 2.42
N GLU A 25 -17.20 -12.90 2.09
CA GLU A 25 -18.19 -13.38 1.11
C GLU A 25 -19.63 -13.10 1.52
N SER A 26 -19.97 -13.23 2.81
CA SER A 26 -21.34 -12.97 3.29
C SER A 26 -21.74 -11.50 3.13
N ALA A 27 -20.86 -10.57 3.51
CA ALA A 27 -21.13 -9.14 3.34
C ALA A 27 -21.11 -8.73 1.85
N TRP A 28 -20.21 -9.30 1.06
CA TRP A 28 -20.14 -9.02 -0.37
C TRP A 28 -21.32 -9.60 -1.16
N GLU A 29 -21.88 -10.73 -0.71
CA GLU A 29 -23.08 -11.31 -1.30
C GLU A 29 -24.29 -10.39 -1.15
N GLU A 30 -24.44 -9.72 0.00
CA GLU A 30 -25.50 -8.72 0.21
C GLU A 30 -25.41 -7.59 -0.82
N GLU A 31 -24.21 -7.06 -1.05
CA GLU A 31 -23.96 -6.02 -2.07
C GLU A 31 -24.23 -6.54 -3.50
N CYS A 32 -23.84 -7.78 -3.79
CA CYS A 32 -24.14 -8.41 -5.08
C CYS A 32 -25.65 -8.50 -5.34
N LEU A 33 -26.42 -8.91 -4.33
CA LEU A 33 -27.88 -9.05 -4.42
C LEU A 33 -28.57 -7.69 -4.65
N ILE A 34 -28.10 -6.62 -4.00
CA ILE A 34 -28.58 -5.25 -4.24
C ILE A 34 -28.38 -4.85 -5.71
N GLN A 35 -27.26 -5.25 -6.30
CA GLN A 35 -26.93 -5.00 -7.72
C GLN A 35 -27.58 -6.01 -8.69
N GLY A 36 -28.41 -6.94 -8.20
CA GLY A 36 -29.08 -7.94 -9.03
C GLY A 36 -28.14 -9.02 -9.57
N CYS A 37 -26.98 -9.23 -8.93
CA CYS A 37 -26.03 -10.26 -9.29
C CYS A 37 -25.84 -11.29 -8.17
N LYS A 38 -25.40 -12.50 -8.52
CA LYS A 38 -24.99 -13.52 -7.54
C LYS A 38 -23.56 -13.23 -7.06
N LEU A 39 -23.17 -13.83 -5.93
CA LEU A 39 -21.80 -13.80 -5.45
C LEU A 39 -20.82 -14.13 -6.59
N ASN A 40 -19.88 -13.21 -6.83
CA ASN A 40 -19.02 -13.21 -8.01
C ASN A 40 -17.53 -13.17 -7.68
N ARG A 41 -17.17 -13.19 -6.39
CA ARG A 41 -15.80 -13.23 -5.88
C ARG A 41 -15.75 -14.14 -4.66
N LEU A 42 -14.63 -14.83 -4.49
CA LEU A 42 -14.40 -15.78 -3.41
C LEU A 42 -13.07 -15.47 -2.73
N ASN A 43 -13.03 -15.56 -1.40
CA ASN A 43 -11.80 -15.30 -0.64
C ASN A 43 -10.70 -16.33 -0.96
N SER A 44 -11.08 -17.56 -1.30
CA SER A 44 -10.14 -18.60 -1.76
C SER A 44 -9.39 -18.18 -3.02
N VAL A 45 -10.11 -17.62 -4.01
CA VAL A 45 -9.51 -17.10 -5.25
C VAL A 45 -8.66 -15.87 -4.97
N VAL A 46 -9.08 -14.99 -4.06
CA VAL A 46 -8.25 -13.85 -3.62
C VAL A 46 -6.93 -14.35 -3.02
N GLY A 47 -6.96 -15.42 -2.23
CA GLY A 47 -5.76 -16.08 -1.69
C GLY A 47 -4.80 -16.60 -2.77
N GLU A 48 -5.31 -17.17 -3.86
CA GLU A 48 -4.48 -17.57 -5.01
C GLU A 48 -3.71 -16.38 -5.61
N TYR A 49 -4.39 -15.24 -5.80
CA TYR A 49 -3.77 -14.01 -6.32
C TYR A 49 -2.83 -13.36 -5.30
N ALA A 50 -3.13 -13.43 -4.01
CA ALA A 50 -2.22 -12.98 -2.95
C ALA A 50 -0.91 -13.76 -2.99
N ASN A 51 -0.98 -15.10 -3.06
CA ASN A 51 0.20 -15.97 -3.19
C ASN A 51 1.00 -15.67 -4.47
N ALA A 52 0.32 -15.48 -5.60
CA ALA A 52 0.97 -15.10 -6.86
C ALA A 52 1.67 -13.74 -6.75
N CYS A 53 1.08 -12.76 -6.07
CA CYS A 53 1.68 -11.45 -5.83
C CYS A 53 2.94 -11.56 -4.96
N VAL A 54 2.90 -12.36 -3.88
CA VAL A 54 4.07 -12.66 -3.04
C VAL A 54 5.19 -13.31 -3.86
N GLN A 55 4.87 -14.30 -4.70
CA GLN A 55 5.87 -14.94 -5.57
C GLN A 55 6.50 -13.95 -6.55
N VAL A 56 5.70 -13.09 -7.18
CA VAL A 56 6.21 -12.05 -8.09
C VAL A 56 7.14 -11.09 -7.35
N ALA A 57 6.83 -10.74 -6.11
CA ALA A 57 7.68 -9.89 -5.30
C ALA A 57 9.07 -10.51 -5.07
N GLN A 58 9.08 -11.79 -4.68
CA GLN A 58 10.30 -12.58 -4.49
C GLN A 58 11.12 -12.67 -5.79
N ASP A 59 10.49 -13.04 -6.90
CA ASP A 59 11.14 -13.18 -8.21
C ASP A 59 11.73 -11.87 -8.72
N CYS A 60 11.12 -10.73 -8.36
CA CYS A 60 11.56 -9.41 -8.77
C CYS A 60 12.49 -8.72 -7.74
N GLY A 61 12.73 -9.32 -6.58
CA GLY A 61 13.53 -8.71 -5.51
C GLY A 61 12.95 -7.40 -4.99
N THR A 62 11.63 -7.29 -4.90
CA THR A 62 10.90 -6.13 -4.34
C THR A 62 10.24 -6.51 -3.03
N ASP A 63 10.00 -5.52 -2.16
CA ASP A 63 9.25 -5.74 -0.92
C ASP A 63 7.78 -6.05 -1.22
N VAL A 64 7.15 -6.82 -0.34
CA VAL A 64 5.71 -7.14 -0.39
C VAL A 64 5.07 -7.03 0.99
N LEU A 65 3.88 -6.42 1.02
CA LEU A 65 2.97 -6.46 2.15
C LEU A 65 1.88 -7.48 1.86
N ASP A 66 1.96 -8.64 2.52
CA ASP A 66 0.95 -9.71 2.43
C ASP A 66 -0.26 -9.37 3.31
N LEU A 67 -1.04 -8.40 2.84
CA LEU A 67 -2.24 -7.91 3.50
C LEU A 67 -3.30 -9.00 3.67
N TRP A 68 -3.37 -9.96 2.74
CA TRP A 68 -4.32 -11.07 2.80
C TRP A 68 -4.09 -11.91 4.04
N ASN A 69 -2.86 -12.39 4.25
CA ASN A 69 -2.52 -13.17 5.44
C ASN A 69 -2.53 -12.31 6.71
N LEU A 70 -2.04 -11.07 6.66
CA LEU A 70 -1.96 -10.21 7.85
C LEU A 70 -3.31 -9.91 8.49
N MET A 71 -4.35 -9.66 7.69
CA MET A 71 -5.66 -9.28 8.23
C MET A 71 -6.43 -10.44 8.86
N GLN A 72 -6.13 -11.68 8.47
CA GLN A 72 -6.83 -12.89 8.93
C GLN A 72 -5.92 -13.82 9.77
N LYS A 73 -4.74 -13.35 10.15
CA LYS A 73 -3.78 -14.11 10.96
C LYS A 73 -4.42 -14.50 12.30
N ASP A 74 -4.05 -15.67 12.81
CA ASP A 74 -4.49 -16.18 14.12
C ASP A 74 -6.02 -16.30 14.27
N SER A 75 -6.73 -16.49 13.14
CA SER A 75 -8.20 -16.54 13.07
C SER A 75 -8.88 -15.26 13.55
N GLN A 76 -8.21 -14.12 13.42
CA GLN A 76 -8.80 -12.83 13.72
C GLN A 76 -9.97 -12.53 12.78
N ASP A 77 -11.04 -11.98 13.33
CA ASP A 77 -12.15 -11.45 12.54
C ASP A 77 -11.71 -10.20 11.76
N PHE A 78 -11.53 -10.39 10.46
CA PHE A 78 -11.15 -9.33 9.52
C PHE A 78 -12.34 -8.53 9.00
N SER A 79 -13.58 -8.94 9.28
CA SER A 79 -14.79 -8.28 8.72
C SER A 79 -14.85 -6.81 9.09
N SER A 80 -14.45 -6.43 10.31
CA SER A 80 -14.39 -5.04 10.76
C SER A 80 -13.41 -4.14 9.98
N TYR A 81 -12.48 -4.74 9.24
CA TYR A 81 -11.58 -4.02 8.35
C TYR A 81 -12.19 -3.73 6.97
N LEU A 82 -13.38 -4.23 6.68
CA LEU A 82 -14.08 -4.07 5.41
C LEU A 82 -15.39 -3.31 5.63
N SER A 83 -15.78 -2.46 4.67
CA SER A 83 -17.02 -1.66 4.75
C SER A 83 -18.24 -2.43 4.24
N ASP A 84 -18.04 -3.20 3.16
CA ASP A 84 -19.07 -3.91 2.38
C ASP A 84 -18.63 -5.33 2.03
N GLY A 85 -17.61 -5.85 2.73
CA GLY A 85 -16.97 -7.12 2.44
C GLY A 85 -15.91 -7.10 1.33
N LEU A 86 -15.65 -5.94 0.70
CA LEU A 86 -14.61 -5.78 -0.32
C LEU A 86 -13.71 -4.56 -0.06
N HIS A 87 -14.30 -3.37 0.08
CA HIS A 87 -13.56 -2.13 0.29
C HIS A 87 -13.10 -2.01 1.74
N LEU A 88 -11.90 -1.47 1.97
CA LEU A 88 -11.41 -1.21 3.33
C LEU A 88 -12.32 -0.24 4.07
N SER A 89 -12.60 -0.54 5.34
CA SER A 89 -13.20 0.40 6.30
C SER A 89 -12.15 1.41 6.78
N PRO A 90 -12.54 2.46 7.54
CA PRO A 90 -11.56 3.33 8.21
C PRO A 90 -10.55 2.54 9.05
N LYS A 91 -11.02 1.52 9.78
CA LYS A 91 -10.17 0.61 10.56
C LYS A 91 -9.24 -0.23 9.67
N GLY A 92 -9.74 -0.70 8.52
CA GLY A 92 -8.92 -1.42 7.53
C GLY A 92 -7.84 -0.54 6.90
N ASN A 93 -8.15 0.72 6.61
CA ASN A 93 -7.18 1.69 6.11
C ASN A 93 -6.10 2.00 7.15
N GLU A 94 -6.47 2.16 8.42
CA GLU A 94 -5.50 2.34 9.52
C GLU A 94 -4.60 1.11 9.71
N PHE A 95 -5.18 -0.09 9.62
CA PHE A 95 -4.43 -1.34 9.65
C PHE A 95 -3.42 -1.42 8.50
N LEU A 96 -3.84 -1.12 7.26
CA LEU A 96 -2.94 -1.05 6.12
C LEU A 96 -1.83 -0.02 6.35
N PHE A 97 -2.17 1.19 6.78
CA PHE A 97 -1.21 2.26 7.03
C PHE A 97 -0.14 1.85 8.04
N SER A 98 -0.52 1.32 9.19
CA SER A 98 0.40 0.91 10.26
C SER A 98 1.42 -0.16 9.84
N HIS A 99 1.06 -1.03 8.89
CA HIS A 99 1.96 -2.06 8.36
C HIS A 99 2.74 -1.62 7.12
N LEU A 100 2.17 -0.72 6.31
CA LEU A 100 2.81 -0.19 5.12
C LEU A 100 3.85 0.88 5.46
N TRP A 101 3.58 1.72 6.47
CA TRP A 101 4.44 2.85 6.82
C TRP A 101 5.89 2.45 7.14
N PRO A 102 6.19 1.39 7.92
CA PRO A 102 7.58 0.98 8.17
C PRO A 102 8.35 0.62 6.89
N LEU A 103 7.67 0.06 5.88
CA LEU A 103 8.27 -0.26 4.58
C LEU A 103 8.58 1.02 3.79
N ILE A 104 7.68 2.00 3.83
CA ILE A 104 7.88 3.31 3.19
C ILE A 104 9.01 4.06 3.90
N GLU A 105 8.95 4.18 5.23
CA GLU A 105 9.93 4.89 6.05
C GLU A 105 11.36 4.40 5.82
N LYS A 106 11.57 3.08 5.73
CA LYS A 106 12.87 2.49 5.39
C LYS A 106 13.41 2.97 4.03
N LYS A 107 12.53 3.28 3.06
CA LYS A 107 12.89 3.71 1.70
C LYS A 107 13.02 5.23 1.55
N VAL A 108 12.47 6.02 2.47
CA VAL A 108 12.40 7.48 2.31
C VAL A 108 13.03 8.28 3.45
N SER A 109 13.37 7.66 4.58
CA SER A 109 13.89 8.36 5.77
C SER A 109 15.23 9.08 5.54
N PHE A 110 16.01 8.65 4.55
CA PHE A 110 17.26 9.31 4.15
C PHE A 110 17.07 10.44 3.14
N LEU A 111 15.86 10.63 2.60
CA LEU A 111 15.60 11.68 1.61
C LEU A 111 15.64 13.05 2.31
N PRO A 112 16.34 14.03 1.73
CA PRO A 112 16.34 15.38 2.27
C PRO A 112 14.95 16.01 2.10
N LEU A 113 14.63 16.96 2.97
CA LEU A 113 13.53 17.88 2.71
C LEU A 113 13.87 18.71 1.47
N LEU A 114 12.93 18.84 0.54
CA LEU A 114 13.12 19.65 -0.68
C LEU A 114 13.31 21.13 -0.38
N LEU A 115 12.75 21.60 0.74
CA LEU A 115 12.83 22.98 1.19
C LEU A 115 13.27 23.01 2.65
N PRO A 116 13.93 24.09 3.10
CA PRO A 116 14.26 24.26 4.51
C PRO A 116 13.00 24.22 5.37
N TYR A 117 13.19 23.89 6.64
CA TYR A 117 12.14 24.07 7.63
C TYR A 117 11.79 25.57 7.72
N TRP A 118 10.51 25.90 7.91
CA TRP A 118 10.05 27.29 7.80
C TRP A 118 10.76 28.26 8.77
N LYS A 119 11.24 27.77 9.93
CA LYS A 119 12.01 28.59 10.88
C LYS A 119 13.43 28.91 10.41
N ASP A 120 13.92 28.17 9.43
CA ASP A 120 15.26 28.33 8.84
C ASP A 120 15.21 29.22 7.59
N VAL A 121 14.04 29.73 7.21
CA VAL A 121 13.88 30.68 6.09
C VAL A 121 14.14 32.10 6.58
N ALA A 122 15.10 32.79 5.95
CA ALA A 122 15.43 34.16 6.28
C ALA A 122 14.34 35.12 5.78
N GLU A 123 13.54 35.69 6.70
CA GLU A 123 12.43 36.60 6.37
C GLU A 123 12.85 37.77 5.46
N ALA A 124 14.05 38.32 5.68
CA ALA A 124 14.53 39.47 4.93
C ALA A 124 14.86 39.15 3.45
N LYS A 125 15.20 37.88 3.14
CA LYS A 125 15.63 37.39 1.81
C LYS A 125 15.33 35.90 1.65
N PRO A 126 14.05 35.48 1.62
CA PRO A 126 13.65 34.08 1.65
C PRO A 126 14.18 33.30 0.44
N GLU A 127 14.39 33.96 -0.70
CA GLU A 127 14.98 33.36 -1.90
C GLU A 127 16.35 32.73 -1.63
N LEU A 128 17.17 33.33 -0.75
CA LEU A 128 18.48 32.77 -0.41
C LEU A 128 18.37 31.46 0.38
N SER A 129 17.29 31.28 1.14
CA SER A 129 17.01 30.03 1.87
C SER A 129 16.36 28.96 0.98
N LEU A 130 15.75 29.35 -0.14
CA LEU A 130 14.96 28.46 -1.00
C LEU A 130 15.71 27.96 -2.25
N LEU A 131 16.84 28.58 -2.62
CA LEU A 131 17.56 28.26 -3.86
C LEU A 131 18.44 26.99 -3.79
N GLY A 132 18.67 26.42 -2.60
CA GLY A 132 19.56 25.28 -2.41
C GLY A 132 21.04 25.57 -2.73
N ASP A 133 21.97 24.79 -2.18
CA ASP A 133 23.35 24.78 -2.69
C ASP A 133 23.29 24.11 -4.07
N GLY A 134 23.55 24.86 -5.14
CA GLY A 134 23.21 24.50 -6.53
C GLY A 134 23.95 23.32 -7.17
N ASP A 135 23.90 22.13 -6.56
CA ASP A 135 24.36 20.87 -7.15
C ASP A 135 23.16 19.94 -7.41
N HIS A 136 22.61 20.05 -8.63
CA HIS A 136 21.71 19.06 -9.23
C HIS A 136 22.33 18.53 -10.51
#